data_AF-A0A2N3PKK6-F1
#
_entry.id   AF-A0A2N3PKK6-F1
#
_cell.length_a   1.000
_cell.length_b   1.000
_cell.length_c   1.000
_cell.angle_alpha   90.00
_cell.angle_beta   90.00
_cell.angle_gamma   90.00
#
_symmetry.space_group_name_H-M   'P 1'
#
loop_
_entity.id
_entity.type
_entity.pdbx_description
1 polymer ?
#
loop_
_entity_poly.entity_id
_entity_poly.type
_entity_poly.pdbx_seq_one_letter_code
_entity_poly.pdbx_strand_id
1 'polypeptide(L)'
;MNFVGNNSKILISEIQNSGTISATATNSNDGIHLGKNVEAEMIYNAKAGKISGKFAIWMADNANLKEFINEGEIKGYDCGIVVAGKSTINLLGNTGTIEGEGKAGIQIQGDTKINILKSSGKISGKDNGILIEAAGNGKRRGVSWVSLN
;
A
#
# COMPACT_ATOMS: atom_id res chain seq x y z
N MET A 1 -11.39 36.54 -6.69
CA MET A 1 -10.67 35.61 -5.79
C MET A 1 -10.00 34.59 -6.70
N ASN A 2 -8.68 34.71 -6.91
CA ASN A 2 -7.93 33.85 -7.81
C ASN A 2 -7.63 32.53 -7.09
N PHE A 3 -8.34 31.46 -7.44
CA PHE A 3 -7.90 30.12 -7.07
C PHE A 3 -6.78 29.72 -8.00
N VAL A 4 -5.58 29.65 -7.43
CA VAL A 4 -4.33 29.31 -8.10
C VAL A 4 -4.36 27.82 -8.47
N GLY A 5 -4.21 27.51 -9.77
CA GLY A 5 -3.55 26.32 -10.32
C GLY A 5 -4.08 24.91 -9.99
N ASN A 6 -4.51 24.19 -11.04
CA ASN A 6 -4.88 22.76 -11.07
C ASN A 6 -3.73 21.76 -10.76
N ASN A 7 -2.98 21.94 -9.67
CA ASN A 7 -1.93 21.01 -9.20
C ASN A 7 -1.86 20.94 -7.66
N SER A 8 -3.00 21.07 -6.98
CA SER A 8 -3.05 21.00 -5.52
C SER A 8 -2.62 19.61 -5.04
N LYS A 9 -1.39 19.51 -4.54
CA LYS A 9 -0.96 18.35 -3.76
C LYS A 9 -1.65 18.39 -2.41
N ILE A 10 -2.24 17.29 -2.00
CA ILE A 10 -2.73 17.13 -0.63
C ILE A 10 -1.58 16.56 0.18
N LEU A 11 -1.09 17.35 1.13
CA LEU A 11 -0.07 16.93 2.08
C LEU A 11 -0.74 16.45 3.38
N ILE A 12 -0.40 15.25 3.81
CA ILE A 12 -0.73 14.73 5.13
C ILE A 12 0.60 14.40 5.82
N SER A 13 0.88 14.99 6.98
CA SER A 13 2.09 14.59 7.72
C SER A 13 1.97 13.14 8.17
N GLU A 14 0.94 12.80 8.93
CA GLU A 14 0.87 11.48 9.54
C GLU A 14 -0.56 10.96 9.65
N ILE A 15 -0.71 9.65 9.42
CA ILE A 15 -1.87 8.86 9.80
C ILE A 15 -1.42 7.86 10.87
N GLN A 16 -1.84 8.05 12.12
CA GLN A 16 -1.61 7.11 13.21
C GLN A 16 -2.88 6.31 13.51
N ASN A 17 -2.79 4.99 13.45
CA ASN A 17 -3.89 4.11 13.81
C ASN A 17 -3.52 3.20 14.97
N SER A 18 -4.29 3.28 16.05
CA SER A 18 -4.27 2.33 17.18
C SER A 18 -5.62 1.65 17.41
N GLY A 19 -6.64 2.01 16.61
CA GLY A 19 -7.99 1.47 16.66
C GLY A 19 -8.34 0.76 15.35
N THR A 20 -9.50 1.07 14.78
CA THR A 20 -9.96 0.47 13.52
C THR A 20 -10.17 1.54 12.47
N ILE A 21 -9.53 1.37 11.30
CA ILE A 21 -9.86 2.07 10.06
C ILE A 21 -10.42 1.04 9.11
N SER A 22 -11.71 1.11 8.77
CA SER A 22 -12.35 0.09 7.95
C SER A 22 -13.30 0.68 6.93
N ALA A 23 -13.23 0.17 5.71
CA ALA A 23 -14.32 0.26 4.75
C ALA A 23 -15.18 -1.00 4.81
N THR A 24 -16.50 -0.83 4.93
CA THR A 24 -17.45 -1.95 5.10
C THR A 24 -17.99 -2.51 3.79
N ALA A 25 -17.85 -1.77 2.67
CA ALA A 25 -18.26 -2.24 1.35
C ALA A 25 -17.17 -3.15 0.75
N THR A 26 -17.50 -4.43 0.54
CA THR A 26 -16.57 -5.49 0.14
C THR A 26 -16.04 -5.38 -1.29
N ASN A 27 -16.59 -4.49 -2.13
CA ASN A 27 -16.37 -4.49 -3.57
C ASN A 27 -15.77 -3.20 -4.18
N SER A 28 -15.68 -2.09 -3.45
CA SER A 28 -15.14 -0.84 -4.01
C SER A 28 -14.36 0.08 -3.07
N ASN A 29 -14.36 -0.16 -1.76
CA ASN A 29 -13.87 0.84 -0.82
C ASN A 29 -12.62 0.33 -0.09
N ASP A 30 -11.69 1.26 0.14
CA ASP A 30 -10.43 1.00 0.81
C ASP A 30 -10.48 1.51 2.24
N GLY A 31 -9.77 0.85 3.16
CA GLY A 31 -9.61 1.38 4.52
C GLY A 31 -8.91 2.74 4.49
N ILE A 32 -7.77 2.80 3.79
CA ILE A 32 -7.06 4.04 3.47
C ILE A 32 -6.86 4.13 1.96
N HIS A 33 -7.36 5.22 1.36
CA HIS A 33 -7.13 5.53 -0.05
C HIS A 33 -6.25 6.78 -0.18
N LEU A 34 -4.98 6.61 -0.54
CA LEU A 34 -4.15 7.73 -0.98
C LEU A 34 -4.45 7.98 -2.46
N GLY A 35 -5.27 9.00 -2.71
CA GLY A 35 -5.66 9.40 -4.05
C GLY A 35 -4.49 9.93 -4.90
N LYS A 36 -4.81 10.30 -6.15
CA LYS A 36 -3.80 10.84 -7.07
C LYS A 36 -3.14 12.09 -6.51
N ASN A 37 -1.82 12.18 -6.66
CA ASN A 37 -1.00 13.32 -6.22
C ASN A 37 -1.06 13.62 -4.71
N VAL A 38 -1.41 12.64 -3.88
CA VAL A 38 -1.30 12.77 -2.42
C VAL A 38 0.15 12.56 -2.00
N GLU A 39 0.64 13.41 -1.10
CA GLU A 39 1.91 13.23 -0.40
C GLU A 39 1.63 12.97 1.08
N ALA A 40 2.19 11.88 1.59
CA ALA A 40 2.11 11.51 3.00
C ALA A 40 3.53 11.30 3.56
N GLU A 41 3.81 11.80 4.77
CA GLU A 41 5.10 11.51 5.40
C GLU A 41 5.06 10.14 6.07
N MET A 42 4.01 9.83 6.83
CA MET A 42 3.93 8.57 7.54
C MET A 42 2.52 7.97 7.61
N ILE A 43 2.44 6.65 7.42
CA ILE A 43 1.32 5.83 7.88
C ILE A 43 1.88 4.87 8.93
N TYR A 44 1.37 4.97 10.15
CA TYR A 44 1.71 4.09 11.26
C TYR A 44 0.48 3.33 11.75
N ASN A 45 0.51 2.00 11.62
CA ASN A 45 -0.50 1.12 12.19
C ASN A 45 0.10 0.39 13.40
N ALA A 46 -0.24 0.86 14.60
CA ALA A 46 0.24 0.30 15.84
C ALA A 46 -0.24 -1.14 16.06
N LYS A 47 0.35 -1.86 17.01
CA LYS A 47 0.03 -3.27 17.31
C LYS A 47 -1.45 -3.58 17.53
N ALA A 48 -2.21 -2.67 18.14
CA ALA A 48 -3.66 -2.81 18.34
C ALA A 48 -4.49 -2.36 17.13
N GLY A 49 -3.86 -1.66 16.19
CA GLY A 49 -4.45 -1.07 15.00
C GLY A 49 -4.89 -2.13 14.00
N LYS A 50 -6.09 -1.93 13.45
CA LYS A 50 -6.69 -2.74 12.39
C LYS A 50 -7.04 -1.86 11.21
N ILE A 51 -6.60 -2.25 10.02
CA ILE A 51 -6.98 -1.59 8.77
C ILE A 51 -7.61 -2.61 7.84
N SER A 52 -8.81 -2.34 7.34
CA SER A 52 -9.52 -3.27 6.45
C SER A 52 -10.34 -2.58 5.36
N GLY A 53 -10.60 -3.30 4.28
CA GLY A 53 -11.36 -2.85 3.10
C GLY A 53 -11.31 -3.89 1.98
N LYS A 54 -11.78 -3.53 0.78
CA LYS A 54 -11.49 -4.34 -0.42
C LYS A 54 -9.99 -4.45 -0.60
N PHE A 55 -9.35 -3.30 -0.71
CA PHE A 55 -7.95 -3.14 -0.38
C PHE A 55 -7.91 -2.52 1.01
N ALA A 56 -7.14 -3.08 1.94
CA ALA A 56 -7.04 -2.38 3.22
C ALA A 56 -6.40 -1.01 2.99
N ILE A 57 -5.42 -0.94 2.08
CA ILE A 57 -4.77 0.30 1.67
C ILE A 57 -4.57 0.31 0.15
N TRP A 58 -4.95 1.41 -0.49
CA TRP A 58 -4.68 1.68 -1.91
C TRP A 58 -3.93 2.99 -2.08
N MET A 59 -2.81 2.93 -2.79
CA MET A 59 -2.09 4.11 -3.30
C MET A 59 -2.31 4.24 -4.81
N ALA A 60 -3.05 5.29 -5.18
CA ALA A 60 -3.36 5.63 -6.56
C ALA A 60 -2.21 6.39 -7.23
N ASP A 61 -2.30 6.56 -8.55
CA ASP A 61 -1.24 7.09 -9.39
C ASP A 61 -0.61 8.41 -8.89
N ASN A 62 0.72 8.45 -8.84
CA ASN A 62 1.54 9.55 -8.31
C ASN A 62 1.34 9.86 -6.80
N ALA A 63 0.86 8.90 -6.01
CA ALA A 63 0.89 9.03 -4.56
C ALA A 63 2.31 8.78 -4.02
N ASN A 64 2.78 9.61 -3.09
CA ASN A 64 4.10 9.47 -2.48
C ASN A 64 3.95 9.30 -0.97
N LEU A 65 4.56 8.26 -0.43
CA LEU A 65 4.62 7.99 0.99
C LEU A 65 6.08 7.84 1.41
N LYS A 66 6.53 8.59 2.42
CA LYS A 66 7.90 8.43 2.91
C LYS A 66 8.01 7.15 3.74
N GLU A 67 7.20 6.97 4.78
CA GLU A 67 7.29 5.82 5.68
C GLU A 67 5.93 5.13 5.87
N PHE A 68 5.92 3.82 5.68
CA PHE A 68 4.83 2.94 6.04
C PHE A 68 5.33 1.98 7.11
N ILE A 69 4.75 2.01 8.31
CA ILE A 69 5.10 1.09 9.38
C ILE A 69 3.85 0.34 9.87
N ASN A 70 3.85 -0.98 9.76
CA ASN A 70 2.81 -1.86 10.29
C ASN A 70 3.33 -2.73 11.45
N GLU A 71 2.71 -2.58 12.60
CA GLU A 71 2.84 -3.49 13.75
C GLU A 71 1.54 -4.23 14.05
N GLY A 72 0.40 -3.73 13.54
CA GLY A 72 -0.93 -4.28 13.74
C GLY A 72 -1.39 -5.20 12.61
N GLU A 73 -2.70 -5.23 12.41
CA GLU A 73 -3.36 -6.04 11.38
C GLU A 73 -3.81 -5.17 10.20
N ILE A 74 -3.36 -5.52 9.00
CA ILE A 74 -3.84 -4.97 7.74
C ILE A 74 -4.44 -6.13 6.96
N LYS A 75 -5.75 -6.08 6.70
CA LYS A 75 -6.48 -7.18 6.08
C LYS A 75 -7.42 -6.69 4.99
N GLY A 76 -7.06 -6.97 3.75
CA GLY A 76 -7.90 -6.67 2.58
C GLY A 76 -8.64 -7.90 2.09
N TYR A 77 -9.86 -7.70 1.61
CA TYR A 77 -10.64 -8.77 0.98
C TYR A 77 -9.99 -9.26 -0.32
N ASP A 78 -9.38 -8.37 -1.10
CA ASP A 78 -8.66 -8.72 -2.32
C ASP A 78 -7.15 -8.67 -2.07
N CYS A 79 -6.61 -7.47 -1.80
CA CYS A 79 -5.21 -7.30 -1.40
C CYS A 79 -5.07 -6.52 -0.10
N GLY A 80 -4.09 -6.85 0.73
CA GLY A 80 -3.79 -6.06 1.92
C GLY A 80 -3.38 -4.62 1.54
N ILE A 81 -2.32 -4.49 0.75
CA ILE A 81 -1.83 -3.20 0.24
C ILE A 81 -1.72 -3.26 -1.27
N VAL A 82 -2.22 -2.23 -1.97
CA VAL A 82 -2.00 -2.01 -3.40
C VAL A 82 -1.24 -0.71 -3.61
N VAL A 83 -0.13 -0.77 -4.34
CA VAL A 83 0.62 0.41 -4.78
C VAL A 83 0.68 0.41 -6.29
N ALA A 84 0.10 1.44 -6.91
CA ALA A 84 -0.15 1.48 -8.34
C ALA A 84 0.32 2.78 -9.01
N GLY A 85 0.50 2.71 -10.34
CA GLY A 85 0.87 3.87 -11.15
C GLY A 85 2.33 4.25 -10.96
N LYS A 86 2.63 5.55 -10.89
CA LYS A 86 3.96 6.12 -10.61
C LYS A 86 4.17 6.46 -9.13
N SER A 87 3.59 5.65 -8.26
CA SER A 87 3.62 5.88 -6.81
C SER A 87 4.96 5.49 -6.20
N THR A 88 5.35 6.15 -5.11
CA THR A 88 6.59 5.84 -4.37
C THR A 88 6.32 5.58 -2.90
N ILE A 89 6.93 4.53 -2.36
CA ILE A 89 7.13 4.34 -0.91
C ILE A 89 8.63 4.29 -0.64
N ASN A 90 9.16 5.14 0.27
CA ASN A 90 10.59 5.02 0.60
C ASN A 90 10.86 3.82 1.51
N LEU A 91 10.10 3.66 2.59
CA LEU A 91 10.21 2.53 3.50
C LEU A 91 8.84 1.90 3.76
N LEU A 92 8.73 0.60 3.53
CA LEU A 92 7.63 -0.24 4.01
C LEU A 92 8.18 -1.23 5.04
N GLY A 93 7.92 -0.96 6.32
CA GLY A 93 8.26 -1.82 7.46
C GLY A 93 7.04 -2.61 7.92
N ASN A 94 7.17 -3.93 8.05
CA ASN A 94 6.11 -4.79 8.59
C ASN A 94 6.63 -5.74 9.68
N THR A 95 6.21 -5.51 10.92
CA THR A 95 6.36 -6.42 12.07
C THR A 95 5.05 -7.09 12.46
N GLY A 96 3.91 -6.55 12.01
CA GLY A 96 2.57 -7.12 12.19
C GLY A 96 2.13 -8.09 11.09
N THR A 97 0.84 -8.06 10.76
CA THR A 97 0.25 -8.89 9.70
C THR A 97 -0.25 -8.02 8.55
N ILE A 98 0.11 -8.38 7.31
CA ILE A 98 -0.49 -7.88 6.08
C ILE A 98 -1.07 -9.08 5.33
N GLU A 99 -2.39 -9.09 5.14
CA GLU A 99 -3.12 -10.19 4.52
C GLU A 99 -4.05 -9.71 3.40
N GLY A 100 -4.00 -10.38 2.25
CA GLY A 100 -5.01 -10.27 1.19
C GLY A 100 -5.75 -11.59 1.02
N GLU A 101 -7.04 -11.62 1.35
CA GLU A 101 -7.83 -12.87 1.30
C GLU A 101 -8.11 -13.35 -0.13
N GLY A 102 -8.13 -12.45 -1.10
CA GLY A 102 -8.54 -12.72 -2.47
C GLY A 102 -7.38 -12.96 -3.42
N LYS A 103 -6.27 -12.23 -3.26
CA LYS A 103 -5.16 -12.24 -4.23
C LYS A 103 -3.79 -12.13 -3.54
N ALA A 104 -3.42 -10.98 -3.02
CA ALA A 104 -2.06 -10.73 -2.55
C ALA A 104 -1.97 -9.98 -1.21
N GLY A 105 -0.99 -10.31 -0.37
CA GLY A 105 -0.70 -9.48 0.81
C GLY A 105 -0.33 -8.06 0.39
N ILE A 106 0.66 -7.93 -0.50
CA ILE A 106 1.05 -6.66 -1.12
C ILE A 106 1.07 -6.84 -2.64
N GLN A 107 0.39 -5.96 -3.38
CA GLN A 107 0.48 -5.86 -4.83
C GLN A 107 1.19 -4.57 -5.23
N ILE A 108 2.28 -4.71 -5.98
CA ILE A 108 3.05 -3.62 -6.58
C ILE A 108 2.82 -3.68 -8.08
N GLN A 109 2.24 -2.63 -8.64
CA GLN A 109 1.92 -2.57 -10.06
C GLN A 109 2.25 -1.21 -10.69
N GLY A 110 2.44 -1.20 -12.01
CA GLY A 110 2.74 0.04 -12.73
C GLY A 110 4.24 0.38 -12.72
N ASP A 111 4.53 1.67 -12.82
CA ASP A 111 5.87 2.25 -12.64
C ASP A 111 6.14 2.60 -11.16
N THR A 112 5.60 1.76 -10.25
CA THR A 112 5.69 1.97 -8.81
C THR A 112 7.10 1.70 -8.31
N LYS A 113 7.54 2.48 -7.31
CA LYS A 113 8.80 2.28 -6.62
C LYS A 113 8.59 2.06 -5.11
N ILE A 114 9.07 0.95 -4.58
CA ILE A 114 9.29 0.79 -3.14
C ILE A 114 10.80 0.65 -2.93
N ASN A 115 11.44 1.63 -2.27
CA ASN A 115 12.90 1.59 -2.13
C ASN A 115 13.34 0.47 -1.18
N ILE A 116 12.67 0.35 -0.04
CA ILE A 116 12.96 -0.66 0.98
C ILE A 116 11.65 -1.28 1.45
N LEU A 117 11.54 -2.60 1.29
CA LEU A 117 10.52 -3.42 1.94
C LEU A 117 11.22 -4.29 2.98
N LYS A 118 10.97 -4.05 4.26
CA LYS A 118 11.51 -4.82 5.38
C LYS A 118 10.36 -5.49 6.11
N SER A 119 10.40 -6.81 6.24
CA SER A 119 9.40 -7.52 7.02
C SER A 119 10.03 -8.54 7.95
N SER A 120 9.58 -8.52 9.20
CA SER A 120 9.76 -9.59 10.18
C SER A 120 8.43 -10.16 10.68
N GLY A 121 7.30 -9.55 10.26
CA GLY A 121 5.95 -10.02 10.49
C GLY A 121 5.42 -10.91 9.35
N LYS A 122 4.10 -11.17 9.36
CA LYS A 122 3.43 -12.00 8.34
C LYS A 122 3.04 -11.13 7.15
N ILE A 123 3.38 -11.59 5.95
CA ILE A 123 2.80 -11.10 4.68
C ILE A 123 2.26 -12.31 3.93
N SER A 124 0.96 -12.34 3.69
CA SER A 124 0.31 -13.47 3.00
C SER A 124 -0.80 -13.01 2.08
N GLY A 125 -1.00 -13.75 0.99
CA GLY A 125 -2.21 -13.64 0.19
C GLY A 125 -2.61 -15.01 -0.34
N LYS A 126 -3.83 -15.10 -0.86
CA LYS A 126 -4.35 -16.35 -1.44
C LYS A 126 -3.48 -16.87 -2.57
N ASP A 127 -3.09 -15.98 -3.48
CA ASP A 127 -2.25 -16.34 -4.63
C ASP A 127 -0.78 -16.01 -4.35
N ASN A 128 -0.49 -14.86 -3.73
CA ASN A 128 0.88 -14.41 -3.48
C ASN A 128 1.02 -13.68 -2.14
N GLY A 129 2.13 -13.86 -1.42
CA GLY A 129 2.47 -12.95 -0.31
C GLY A 129 2.73 -11.53 -0.82
N ILE A 130 3.68 -11.41 -1.76
CA ILE A 130 4.00 -10.17 -2.46
C ILE A 130 3.92 -10.44 -3.96
N LEU A 131 3.11 -9.66 -4.67
CA LEU A 131 2.96 -9.72 -6.12
C LEU A 131 3.57 -8.46 -6.74
N ILE A 132 4.55 -8.64 -7.63
CA ILE A 132 5.22 -7.54 -8.35
C ILE A 132 4.96 -7.71 -9.84
N GLU A 133 4.21 -6.78 -10.42
CA GLU A 133 3.78 -6.82 -11.82
C GLU A 133 4.14 -5.51 -12.51
N ALA A 134 4.82 -5.56 -13.65
CA ALA A 134 5.04 -4.37 -14.45
C ALA A 134 3.71 -3.78 -14.94
N ALA A 135 3.66 -2.46 -15.19
CA ALA A 135 2.54 -1.81 -15.87
C ALA A 135 2.13 -2.64 -17.10
N GLY A 136 0.88 -3.08 -17.14
CA GLY A 136 0.39 -4.03 -18.13
C GLY A 136 0.65 -3.56 -19.56
N ASN A 137 1.46 -4.34 -20.28
CA ASN A 137 1.12 -4.83 -21.62
C ASN A 137 1.94 -6.10 -21.90
N GLY A 138 1.41 -7.26 -21.46
CA GLY A 138 1.58 -8.53 -22.16
C GLY A 138 2.97 -9.13 -22.35
N LYS A 139 4.02 -8.68 -21.64
CA LYS A 139 5.32 -9.39 -21.64
C LYS A 139 5.84 -9.52 -20.22
N ARG A 140 5.78 -10.75 -19.69
CA ARG A 140 6.66 -11.22 -18.62
C ARG A 140 8.09 -10.88 -19.00
N ARG A 141 8.63 -9.77 -18.51
CA ARG A 141 10.07 -9.54 -18.51
C ARG A 141 10.54 -10.13 -17.19
N GLY A 142 11.10 -11.34 -17.30
CA GLY A 142 11.58 -12.11 -16.16
C GLY A 142 12.48 -11.25 -15.29
N VAL A 143 12.18 -11.23 -14.00
CA VAL A 143 13.06 -10.60 -13.03
C VAL A 143 13.90 -11.71 -12.42
N SER A 144 15.20 -11.65 -12.73
CA SER A 144 16.25 -12.45 -12.13
C SER A 144 16.27 -12.27 -10.63
N TRP A 145 16.35 -13.37 -9.90
CA TRP A 145 16.56 -13.41 -8.46
C TRP A 145 17.78 -12.56 -8.07
N VAL A 146 17.66 -11.81 -6.97
CA VAL A 146 18.81 -11.34 -6.19
C VAL A 146 18.71 -11.96 -4.81
N SER A 147 19.81 -12.61 -4.44
CA SER A 147 20.03 -13.42 -3.25
C SER A 147 19.92 -12.64 -1.95
N LEU A 148 19.35 -13.30 -0.94
CA LEU A 148 19.47 -12.90 0.46
C LEU A 148 20.88 -13.29 0.93
N ASN A 149 21.59 -12.34 1.51
CA ASN A 149 22.70 -12.62 2.43
C ASN A 149 22.14 -12.78 3.84
#